data_AF-A0A4Y2TTX3-F1
#
_entry.id   AF-A0A4Y2TTX3-F1
#
_cell.length_a   1.000
_cell.length_b   1.000
_cell.length_c   1.000
_cell.angle_alpha   90.00
_cell.angle_beta   90.00
_cell.angle_gamma   90.00
#
_symmetry.space_group_name_H-M   'P 1'
#
loop_
_entity.id
_entity.type
_entity.pdbx_description
1 polymer ?
#
loop_
_entity_poly.entity_id
_entity_poly.type
_entity_poly.pdbx_seq_one_letter_code
_entity_poly.pdbx_strand_id
1 'polypeptide(L)'
;MVDLEKNEIRTGGEEIPLFSARAEDSKLCSVLAKEKIIIPARSECLIQGVSEASGKFRYAVTDFPSQVSQKGVLVAATLVDLKKEAIPVRVLNLDHKPKTIDKGAVIATCEPVVDIVARPQGLSNHYVSRQSWRILKGLMKNNEQQ
;
A
#
# COMPACT_ATOMS: atom_id res chain seq x y z
N MET A 1 12.16 5.77 0.11
CA MET A 1 13.13 5.37 1.15
C MET A 1 12.37 5.12 2.44
N VAL A 2 12.56 3.96 3.07
CA VAL A 2 11.98 3.68 4.39
C VAL A 2 12.90 4.27 5.44
N ASP A 3 12.36 5.06 6.36
CA ASP A 3 13.05 5.62 7.52
C ASP A 3 12.45 4.98 8.76
N LEU A 4 13.18 4.02 9.35
CA LEU A 4 12.72 3.26 10.51
C LEU A 4 12.78 4.08 11.81
N GLU A 5 13.66 5.07 11.90
CA GLU A 5 13.75 5.94 13.07
C GLU A 5 12.51 6.83 13.19
N LYS A 6 12.01 7.29 12.04
CA LYS A 6 10.79 8.11 11.97
C LYS A 6 9.54 7.32 11.67
N ASN A 7 9.68 6.01 11.43
CA ASN A 7 8.59 5.10 11.12
C ASN A 7 7.75 5.57 9.91
N GLU A 8 8.43 5.99 8.83
CA GLU A 8 7.79 6.55 7.63
C GLU A 8 8.42 6.03 6.32
N ILE A 9 7.64 6.06 5.25
CA ILE A 9 8.07 5.83 3.88
C ILE A 9 8.07 7.17 3.14
N ARG A 10 9.21 7.53 2.55
CA ARG A 10 9.37 8.73 1.74
C ARG A 10 9.28 8.40 0.24
N THR A 11 8.37 9.05 -0.47
CA THR A 11 8.20 8.94 -1.92
C THR A 11 7.75 10.29 -2.51
N GLY A 12 8.37 10.76 -3.59
CA GLY A 12 7.89 11.97 -4.30
C GLY A 12 7.79 13.27 -3.49
N GLY A 13 8.49 13.39 -2.35
CA GLY A 13 8.32 14.52 -1.41
C GLY A 13 7.13 14.36 -0.45
N GLU A 14 6.50 13.20 -0.43
CA GLU A 14 5.46 12.81 0.52
C GLU A 14 6.06 11.85 1.57
N GLU A 15 5.54 11.94 2.78
CA GLU A 15 5.81 11.09 3.93
C GLU A 15 4.56 10.27 4.22
N ILE A 16 4.73 8.95 4.31
CA ILE A 16 3.66 7.99 4.57
C ILE A 16 4.00 7.25 5.86
N PRO A 17 3.29 7.47 6.97
CA PRO A 17 3.53 6.76 8.22
C PRO A 17 3.28 5.26 8.05
N LEU A 18 4.10 4.42 8.71
CA LEU A 18 4.02 2.96 8.57
C LEU A 18 2.76 2.34 9.21
N PHE A 19 2.01 3.07 10.05
CA PHE A 19 0.81 2.58 10.75
C PHE A 19 -0.51 3.19 10.24
N SER A 20 -0.52 3.85 9.09
CA SER A 20 -1.70 4.58 8.57
C SER A 20 -2.68 3.73 7.73
N ALA A 21 -2.55 2.40 7.79
CA ALA A 21 -3.48 1.48 7.14
C ALA A 21 -4.71 1.27 8.03
N ARG A 22 -5.65 2.22 8.02
CA ARG A 22 -7.07 1.94 8.34
C ARG A 22 -7.98 3.12 8.03
N ALA A 23 -8.92 2.91 7.12
CA ALA A 23 -10.26 3.46 7.28
C ALA A 23 -11.16 2.27 7.59
N GLU A 24 -11.75 2.23 8.80
CA GLU A 24 -12.55 1.09 9.28
C GLU A 24 -13.76 0.77 8.39
N ASP A 25 -14.07 1.63 7.41
CA ASP A 25 -15.17 1.48 6.45
C ASP A 25 -14.74 1.62 4.98
N SER A 26 -13.44 1.64 4.65
CA SER A 26 -13.04 1.72 3.23
C SER A 26 -13.25 0.37 2.55
N LYS A 27 -14.16 0.31 1.58
CA LYS A 27 -14.19 -0.78 0.58
C LYS A 27 -12.76 -0.99 0.08
N LEU A 28 -12.21 -2.18 0.35
CA LEU A 28 -10.94 -2.62 -0.19
C LEU A 28 -10.97 -2.44 -1.71
N CYS A 29 -9.96 -1.79 -2.28
CA CYS A 29 -9.86 -1.70 -3.73
C CYS A 29 -9.27 -2.98 -4.29
N SER A 30 -9.78 -3.45 -5.43
CA SER A 30 -9.23 -4.63 -6.11
C SER A 30 -8.21 -4.20 -7.15
N VAL A 31 -7.17 -5.00 -7.32
CA VAL A 31 -6.24 -4.91 -8.46
C VAL A 31 -6.51 -6.09 -9.38
N LEU A 32 -6.76 -5.80 -10.65
CA LEU A 32 -7.07 -6.79 -11.69
C LEU A 32 -5.85 -7.02 -12.57
N ALA A 33 -5.58 -8.26 -12.96
CA ALA A 33 -4.50 -8.59 -13.90
C ALA A 33 -4.71 -7.88 -15.25
N LYS A 34 -3.69 -7.14 -15.72
CA LYS A 34 -3.76 -6.42 -17.01
C LYS A 34 -3.79 -7.38 -18.20
N GLU A 35 -3.16 -8.54 -18.05
CA GLU A 35 -3.04 -9.57 -19.07
C GLU A 35 -2.99 -10.97 -18.45
N LYS A 36 -3.03 -12.00 -19.30
CA LYS A 36 -2.90 -13.39 -18.86
C LYS A 36 -1.43 -13.70 -18.57
N ILE A 37 -1.15 -14.25 -17.39
CA ILE A 37 0.22 -14.53 -16.94
C ILE A 37 0.32 -15.98 -16.45
N ILE A 38 1.47 -16.61 -16.72
CA ILE A 38 1.84 -17.90 -16.17
C ILE A 38 2.96 -17.66 -15.17
N ILE A 39 2.71 -18.00 -13.90
CA ILE A 39 3.70 -17.97 -12.83
C ILE A 39 4.39 -19.33 -12.81
N PRO A 40 5.69 -19.44 -13.10
CA PRO A 40 6.41 -20.70 -13.03
C PRO A 40 6.32 -21.36 -11.64
N ALA A 41 6.50 -22.67 -11.59
CA ALA A 41 6.58 -23.41 -10.33
C ALA A 41 7.70 -22.85 -9.43
N ARG A 42 7.47 -22.76 -8.11
CA ARG A 42 8.48 -22.35 -7.12
C ARG A 42 9.17 -21.02 -7.43
N SER A 43 8.44 -20.07 -8.02
CA SER A 43 9.01 -18.79 -8.48
C SER A 43 8.26 -17.59 -7.93
N GLU A 44 9.00 -16.50 -7.76
CA GLU A 44 8.44 -15.17 -7.52
C GLU A 44 8.34 -14.42 -8.86
N CYS A 45 7.24 -13.70 -9.07
CA CYS A 45 7.04 -12.86 -10.25
C CYS A 45 6.38 -11.52 -9.88
N LEU A 46 6.60 -10.54 -10.74
CA LEU A 46 5.88 -9.27 -10.72
C LEU A 46 4.76 -9.32 -11.76
N ILE A 47 3.55 -9.08 -11.30
CA ILE A 47 2.35 -9.06 -12.13
C ILE A 47 1.90 -7.62 -12.28
N GLN A 48 1.63 -7.20 -13.52
CA GLN A 48 1.03 -5.90 -13.77
C GLN A 48 -0.48 -5.99 -13.61
N GLY A 49 -1.01 -5.14 -12.75
CA GLY A 49 -2.44 -4.97 -12.59
C GLY A 49 -2.92 -3.54 -12.82
N VAL A 50 -4.23 -3.38 -12.83
CA VAL A 50 -4.94 -2.11 -12.89
C VAL A 50 -5.90 -2.01 -11.70
N SER A 51 -6.02 -0.83 -11.11
CA SER A 51 -6.95 -0.62 -9.99
C SER A 51 -8.39 -0.58 -10.49
N GLU A 52 -9.28 -1.30 -9.82
CA GLU A 52 -10.73 -1.21 -10.04
C GLU A 52 -11.32 0.06 -9.40
N ALA A 53 -10.68 0.59 -8.36
CA ALA A 53 -11.24 1.70 -7.59
C ALA A 53 -11.18 3.05 -8.33
N SER A 54 -12.20 3.88 -8.08
CA SER A 54 -12.21 5.28 -8.48
C SER A 54 -11.09 6.03 -7.76
N GLY A 55 -10.42 6.96 -8.45
CA GLY A 55 -9.18 7.64 -8.04
C GLY A 55 -9.22 8.50 -6.77
N LYS A 56 -10.08 8.16 -5.80
CA LYS A 56 -10.21 8.74 -4.47
C LYS A 56 -8.93 8.59 -3.64
N PHE A 57 -8.28 7.43 -3.72
CA PHE A 57 -7.07 7.14 -2.95
C PHE A 57 -5.84 7.14 -3.85
N ARG A 58 -4.71 7.61 -3.30
CA ARG A 58 -3.43 7.63 -4.01
C ARG A 58 -2.61 6.40 -3.71
N TYR A 59 -2.33 6.12 -2.44
CA TYR A 59 -1.55 4.95 -2.05
C TYR A 59 -2.43 3.90 -1.38
N ALA A 60 -2.03 2.65 -1.52
CA ALA A 60 -2.61 1.51 -0.82
C ALA A 60 -1.53 0.47 -0.51
N VAL A 61 -1.80 -0.39 0.46
CA VAL A 61 -1.01 -1.60 0.71
C VAL A 61 -1.73 -2.77 0.06
N THR A 62 -1.02 -3.51 -0.80
CA THR A 62 -1.55 -4.75 -1.39
C THR A 62 -1.71 -5.83 -0.33
N ASP A 63 -2.76 -6.61 -0.43
CA ASP A 63 -3.01 -7.77 0.41
C ASP A 63 -3.59 -8.93 -0.42
N PHE A 64 -3.56 -10.11 0.17
CA PHE A 64 -4.02 -11.34 -0.44
C PHE A 64 -5.55 -11.32 -0.64
N PRO A 65 -6.06 -11.61 -1.85
CA PRO A 65 -7.49 -11.60 -2.10
C PRO A 65 -8.16 -12.77 -1.37
N SER A 66 -8.80 -12.49 -0.24
CA SER A 66 -9.43 -13.48 0.64
C SER A 66 -10.51 -14.31 -0.07
N GLN A 67 -11.18 -13.74 -1.09
CA GLN A 67 -12.29 -14.37 -1.81
C GLN A 67 -11.88 -15.26 -2.99
N VAL A 68 -10.65 -15.17 -3.50
CA VAL A 68 -10.23 -15.89 -4.73
C VAL A 68 -8.87 -16.59 -4.52
N SER A 69 -8.55 -16.94 -3.28
CA SER A 69 -7.31 -17.63 -2.92
C SER A 69 -6.99 -18.79 -3.87
N GLN A 70 -6.07 -18.57 -4.81
CA GLN A 70 -5.46 -19.66 -5.55
C GLN A 70 -4.49 -20.35 -4.59
N LYS A 71 -4.96 -21.40 -3.90
CA LYS A 71 -4.15 -22.23 -2.99
C LYS A 71 -2.74 -22.44 -3.54
N GLY A 72 -1.71 -22.12 -2.77
CA GLY A 72 -0.31 -22.23 -3.20
C GLY A 72 0.26 -20.97 -3.85
N VAL A 73 -0.48 -19.86 -3.90
CA VAL A 73 0.03 -18.53 -4.26
C VAL A 73 0.07 -17.66 -3.01
N LEU A 74 1.12 -16.84 -2.86
CA LEU A 74 1.20 -15.76 -1.89
C LEU A 74 1.35 -14.43 -2.62
N VAL A 75 0.73 -13.37 -2.07
CA VAL A 75 0.89 -11.99 -2.52
C VAL A 75 1.65 -11.25 -1.44
N ALA A 76 2.74 -10.57 -1.80
CA ALA A 76 3.48 -9.77 -0.84
C ALA A 76 2.73 -8.47 -0.53
N ALA A 77 2.74 -8.06 0.74
CA ALA A 77 2.27 -6.74 1.12
C ALA A 77 3.24 -5.67 0.61
N THR A 78 2.75 -4.80 -0.27
CA THR A 78 3.55 -3.74 -0.90
C THR A 78 2.76 -2.44 -0.96
N LEU A 79 3.43 -1.33 -0.65
CA LEU A 79 2.87 0.00 -0.86
C LEU A 79 2.88 0.32 -2.35
N VAL A 80 1.71 0.62 -2.91
CA VAL A 80 1.50 0.91 -4.33
C VAL A 80 0.82 2.26 -4.54
N ASP A 81 1.11 2.90 -5.67
CA ASP A 81 0.41 4.11 -6.13
C ASP A 81 -0.73 3.71 -7.09
N LEU A 82 -1.97 3.84 -6.61
CA LEU A 82 -3.19 3.51 -7.36
C LEU A 82 -3.45 4.46 -8.54
N LYS A 83 -2.78 5.62 -8.60
CA LYS A 83 -2.90 6.55 -9.73
C LYS A 83 -1.99 6.18 -10.90
N LYS A 84 -1.12 5.18 -10.75
CA LYS A 84 -0.29 4.66 -11.85
C LYS A 84 -1.14 3.80 -12.79
N GLU A 85 -0.83 3.88 -14.08
CA GLU A 85 -1.50 3.08 -15.11
C GLU A 85 -1.29 1.57 -14.91
N ALA A 86 -0.14 1.18 -14.35
CA ALA A 86 0.17 -0.19 -14.02
C ALA A 86 0.64 -0.26 -12.56
N ILE A 87 -0.03 -1.12 -11.78
CA ILE A 87 0.27 -1.40 -10.39
C ILE A 87 1.04 -2.73 -10.34
N PRO A 88 2.27 -2.74 -9.81
CA PRO A 88 3.02 -3.97 -9.66
C PRO A 88 2.50 -4.76 -8.44
N VAL A 89 2.20 -6.04 -8.64
CA VAL A 89 1.85 -6.99 -7.58
C VAL A 89 2.93 -8.08 -7.52
N ARG A 90 3.58 -8.22 -6.37
CA ARG A 90 4.58 -9.26 -6.14
C ARG A 90 3.91 -10.55 -5.69
N VAL A 91 4.15 -11.62 -6.44
CA VAL A 91 3.45 -12.89 -6.25
C VAL A 91 4.45 -14.05 -6.21
N LEU A 92 4.31 -14.93 -5.22
CA LEU A 92 5.12 -16.14 -5.06
C LEU A 92 4.24 -17.38 -5.28
N ASN A 93 4.63 -18.22 -6.23
CA ASN A 93 4.03 -19.54 -6.43
C ASN A 93 4.81 -20.59 -5.61
N LEU A 94 4.15 -21.17 -4.62
CA LEU A 94 4.69 -22.24 -3.77
C LEU A 94 4.52 -23.63 -4.38
N ASP A 95 3.67 -23.78 -5.40
CA ASP A 95 3.41 -25.09 -6.00
C ASP A 95 4.55 -25.56 -6.90
N HIS A 96 4.59 -26.87 -7.11
CA HIS A 96 5.49 -27.53 -8.06
C HIS A 96 4.98 -27.47 -9.51
N LYS A 97 3.82 -26.86 -9.74
CA LYS A 97 3.23 -26.67 -11.07
C LYS A 97 3.11 -25.17 -11.36
N PRO A 98 3.23 -24.75 -12.64
CA PRO A 98 2.91 -23.39 -13.02
C PRO A 98 1.46 -23.05 -12.70
N LYS A 99 1.19 -21.78 -12.39
CA LYS A 99 -0.16 -21.25 -12.18
C LYS A 99 -0.49 -20.21 -13.21
N THR A 100 -1.71 -20.27 -13.71
CA THR A 100 -2.22 -19.34 -14.71
C THR A 100 -3.15 -18.35 -14.03
N ILE A 101 -2.91 -17.07 -14.25
CA ILE A 101 -3.80 -15.98 -13.89
C ILE A 101 -4.34 -15.41 -15.18
N ASP A 102 -5.66 -15.45 -15.35
CA ASP A 102 -6.31 -14.89 -16.53
C ASP A 102 -6.41 -13.37 -16.42
N LYS A 103 -6.43 -12.71 -17.58
CA LYS A 103 -6.65 -11.26 -17.67
C LYS A 103 -7.96 -10.89 -16.95
N GLY A 104 -7.92 -9.82 -16.16
CA GLY A 104 -9.07 -9.33 -15.40
C GLY A 104 -9.34 -10.08 -14.10
N ALA A 105 -8.59 -11.14 -13.78
CA ALA A 105 -8.69 -11.80 -12.48
C ALA A 105 -8.19 -10.85 -11.37
N VAL A 106 -8.86 -10.90 -10.21
CA VAL A 106 -8.38 -10.19 -9.01
C VAL A 106 -7.07 -10.83 -8.54
N ILE A 107 -5.99 -10.04 -8.52
CA ILE A 107 -4.65 -10.50 -8.13
C ILE A 107 -4.23 -10.00 -6.76
N ALA A 108 -4.82 -8.91 -6.28
CA ALA A 108 -4.62 -8.38 -4.94
C ALA A 108 -5.85 -7.59 -4.52
N THR A 109 -6.15 -7.63 -3.22
CA THR A 109 -6.93 -6.56 -2.59
C THR A 109 -5.97 -5.48 -2.12
N CYS A 110 -6.48 -4.30 -1.81
CA CYS A 110 -5.66 -3.17 -1.42
C CYS A 110 -6.38 -2.40 -0.31
N GLU A 111 -5.63 -2.13 0.76
CA GLU A 111 -6.03 -1.27 1.86
C GLU A 111 -5.54 0.15 1.61
N PRO A 112 -6.44 1.13 1.40
CA PRO A 112 -6.03 2.51 1.15
C PRO A 112 -5.26 3.11 2.33
N VAL A 113 -4.24 3.90 2.01
CA VAL A 113 -3.51 4.70 2.99
C VAL A 113 -4.07 6.11 3.01
N VAL A 114 -4.48 6.58 4.19
CA VAL A 114 -5.22 7.84 4.36
C VAL A 114 -4.35 9.00 4.87
N ASP A 115 -3.31 8.73 5.65
CA ASP A 115 -2.46 9.79 6.22
C ASP A 115 -1.21 10.02 5.36
N ILE A 116 -1.39 10.68 4.22
CA ILE A 116 -0.25 11.11 3.38
C ILE A 116 0.10 12.54 3.76
N VAL A 117 1.31 12.76 4.28
CA VAL A 117 1.79 14.09 4.67
C VAL A 117 2.70 14.64 3.58
N ALA A 118 2.39 15.83 3.07
CA ALA A 118 3.30 16.52 2.14
C ALA A 118 4.51 17.06 2.91
N ARG A 119 5.73 16.69 2.51
CA ARG A 119 6.95 17.25 3.06
C ARG A 119 7.27 18.58 2.35
N PRO A 120 7.35 19.72 3.05
CA PRO A 120 7.74 20.97 2.42
C PRO A 120 9.17 20.87 1.88
N GLN A 121 9.34 20.96 0.56
CA GLN A 121 10.67 21.05 -0.03
C GLN A 121 11.23 22.45 0.27
N GLY A 122 12.23 22.55 1.15
CA GLY A 122 12.95 23.80 1.41
C GLY A 122 13.00 24.30 2.86
N LEU A 123 12.40 23.61 3.83
CA LEU A 123 12.63 23.94 5.24
C LEU A 123 13.68 22.99 5.81
N SER A 124 14.82 23.56 6.21
CA SER A 124 15.78 22.86 7.06
C SER A 124 15.04 22.23 8.25
N ASN A 125 15.50 21.05 8.68
CA ASN A 125 14.90 20.16 9.70
C ASN A 125 14.51 20.81 11.05
N HIS A 126 14.73 22.11 11.25
CA HIS A 126 14.45 22.83 12.50
C HIS A 126 13.01 23.33 12.67
N TYR A 127 12.25 23.57 11.60
CA TYR A 127 10.93 24.23 11.73
C TYR A 127 9.75 23.25 11.82
N VAL A 128 9.79 22.11 11.14
CA VAL A 128 8.68 21.13 11.11
C VAL A 128 8.52 20.40 12.45
N SER A 129 9.64 20.10 13.13
CA SER A 129 9.64 19.56 14.50
C SER A 129 8.82 20.41 15.47
N ARG A 130 8.81 21.75 15.30
CA ARG A 130 8.17 22.67 16.24
C ARG A 130 6.64 22.74 16.05
N GLN A 131 6.10 22.45 14.87
CA GLN A 131 4.65 22.45 14.66
C GLN A 131 4.00 21.09 14.98
N SER A 132 4.60 19.98 14.55
CA SER A 132 4.08 18.64 14.88
C SER A 132 4.10 18.38 16.38
N TRP A 133 5.14 18.84 17.10
CA TRP A 133 5.20 18.75 18.55
C TRP A 133 4.14 19.60 19.27
N ARG A 134 3.72 20.73 18.68
CA ARG A 134 2.64 21.57 19.26
C ARG A 134 1.28 20.91 19.13
N ILE A 135 1.03 20.22 18.01
CA ILE A 135 -0.22 19.49 17.78
C ILE A 135 -0.27 18.26 18.70
N LEU A 136 0.82 17.49 18.79
CA LEU A 136 0.92 16.35 19.71
C LEU A 136 0.76 16.75 21.18
N LYS A 137 1.36 17.87 21.62
CA LYS A 137 1.13 18.39 22.98
C LYS A 137 -0.32 18.78 23.25
N GLY A 138 -1.02 19.31 22.26
CA GLY A 138 -2.45 19.65 22.39
C GLY A 138 -3.31 18.40 22.58
N LEU A 139 -3.01 17.33 21.84
CA LEU A 139 -3.71 16.05 21.94
C LEU A 139 -3.42 15.33 23.27
N MET A 140 -2.17 15.36 23.75
CA MET A 140 -1.83 14.75 25.04
C MET A 140 -2.46 15.48 26.24
N LYS A 141 -2.61 16.80 26.18
CA LYS A 141 -3.26 17.57 27.26
C LYS A 141 -4.77 17.34 27.34
N ASN A 142 -5.43 17.03 26.23
CA ASN A 142 -6.87 16.79 26.21
C ASN A 142 -7.26 15.40 26.75
N ASN A 143 -6.30 14.48 26.87
CA ASN A 143 -6.51 13.14 27.42
C ASN A 143 -6.33 13.06 28.95
N GLU A 144 -5.88 14.13 29.62
CA GLU A 144 -5.76 14.17 31.09
C GLU A 144 -6.93 14.89 31.79
N GLN A 145 -7.97 15.27 31.03
CA GLN A 145 -9.18 15.93 31.57
C GLN A 145 -10.46 15.08 31.47
N GLN A 146 -10.33 13.75 31.39
CA GLN A 146 -11.47 12.84 31.41
C GLN A 146 -11.32 11.75 32.47
#